data_AF-A0A2N1NE16-F1
#
_entry.id   AF-A0A2N1NE16-F1
#
_cell.length_a   1.000
_cell.length_b   1.000
_cell.length_c   1.000
_cell.angle_alpha   90.00
_cell.angle_beta   90.00
_cell.angle_gamma   90.00
#
_symmetry.space_group_name_H-M   'P 1'
#
loop_
_entity.id
_entity.type
_entity.pdbx_description
1 polymer ?
#
loop_
_entity_poly.entity_id
_entity_poly.type
_entity_poly.pdbx_seq_one_letter_code
_entity_poly.pdbx_strand_id
1 'polypeptide(L)'
;MGFDQEIIVEQLLKDVQFQPFEFFVGRLRIVVFGIGISNSQEWNYAGEGYQSSFIDNVHKKLFLYVQTFTAKKCILTVYEDNKLRKIICGKTSADVWSQVDYKPEFDANKLFGVDNEY
;
A
#
# COMPACT_ATOMS: atom_id res chain seq x y z
N MET A 1 -4.65 -29.85 1.77
CA MET A 1 -5.88 -29.66 0.97
C MET A 1 -5.56 -29.28 -0.48
N GLY A 2 -4.54 -29.86 -1.13
CA GLY A 2 -4.32 -29.71 -2.59
C GLY A 2 -3.99 -28.31 -3.15
N PHE A 3 -4.19 -27.23 -2.40
CA PHE A 3 -3.98 -25.84 -2.85
C PHE A 3 -2.54 -25.51 -3.25
N ASP A 4 -1.57 -26.36 -2.89
CA ASP A 4 -0.16 -26.20 -3.23
C ASP A 4 0.24 -27.00 -4.48
N GLN A 5 -0.71 -27.66 -5.15
CA GLN A 5 -0.45 -28.35 -6.42
C GLN A 5 -0.34 -27.32 -7.54
N GLU A 6 0.82 -27.24 -8.20
CA GLU A 6 1.11 -26.29 -9.28
C GLU A 6 -0.01 -26.23 -10.33
N ILE A 7 -0.53 -27.39 -10.76
CA ILE A 7 -1.61 -27.48 -11.75
C ILE A 7 -2.89 -26.77 -11.27
N ILE A 8 -3.22 -26.87 -9.98
CA ILE A 8 -4.40 -26.21 -9.40
C ILE A 8 -4.16 -24.70 -9.32
N VAL A 9 -2.97 -24.28 -8.89
CA VAL A 9 -2.59 -22.87 -8.80
C VAL A 9 -2.60 -22.21 -10.18
N GLU A 10 -2.00 -22.83 -11.20
CA GLU A 10 -1.99 -22.33 -12.57
C GLU A 10 -3.39 -22.17 -13.15
N GLN A 11 -4.29 -23.14 -12.91
CA GLN A 11 -5.68 -23.03 -13.35
C GLN A 11 -6.43 -21.90 -12.66
N LEU A 12 -6.20 -21.69 -11.36
CA LEU A 12 -6.83 -20.61 -10.60
C LEU A 12 -6.31 -19.22 -11.00
N LEU A 13 -5.06 -19.13 -11.48
CA LEU A 13 -4.42 -17.87 -11.89
C LEU A 13 -4.64 -17.51 -13.37
N LYS A 14 -5.18 -18.42 -14.18
CA LYS A 14 -5.23 -18.30 -15.66
C LYS A 14 -5.84 -16.99 -16.17
N ASP A 15 -6.82 -16.43 -15.46
CA ASP A 15 -7.51 -15.18 -15.84
C ASP A 15 -7.29 -14.05 -14.82
N VAL A 16 -6.36 -14.23 -13.88
CA VAL A 16 -6.02 -13.23 -12.87
C VAL A 16 -5.05 -12.22 -13.49
N GLN A 17 -5.54 -11.00 -13.75
CA GLN A 17 -4.73 -9.94 -14.36
C GLN A 17 -3.64 -9.40 -13.44
N PHE A 18 -3.81 -9.56 -12.12
CA PHE A 18 -2.87 -9.08 -11.13
C PHE A 18 -2.95 -9.94 -9.86
N GLN A 19 -1.80 -10.38 -9.38
CA GLN A 19 -1.66 -11.06 -8.10
C GLN A 19 -1.09 -10.07 -7.07
N PRO A 20 -1.80 -9.82 -5.96
CA PRO A 20 -1.24 -9.06 -4.86
C PRO A 20 0.08 -9.65 -4.40
N PHE A 21 1.04 -8.79 -4.13
CA PHE A 21 2.36 -9.19 -3.66
C PHE A 21 2.75 -8.36 -2.45
N GLU A 22 3.78 -8.83 -1.76
CA GLU A 22 4.24 -8.23 -0.53
C GLU A 22 5.76 -8.18 -0.47
N PHE A 23 6.26 -7.23 0.30
CA PHE A 23 7.68 -7.07 0.57
C PHE A 23 7.87 -6.33 1.90
N PHE A 24 9.11 -6.32 2.36
CA PHE A 24 9.48 -5.70 3.64
C PHE A 24 10.17 -4.36 3.43
N VAL A 25 9.73 -3.36 4.18
CA VAL A 25 10.44 -2.09 4.40
C VAL A 25 10.80 -2.03 5.88
N GLY A 26 12.04 -2.43 6.19
CA GLY A 26 12.46 -2.68 7.58
C GLY A 26 11.58 -3.73 8.24
N ARG A 27 10.82 -3.34 9.27
CA ARG A 27 9.87 -4.22 9.98
C ARG A 27 8.46 -4.24 9.38
N LEU A 28 8.17 -3.33 8.44
CA LEU A 28 6.84 -3.16 7.88
C LEU A 28 6.64 -4.12 6.71
N ARG A 29 5.59 -4.93 6.77
CA ARG A 29 5.16 -5.78 5.65
C ARG A 29 4.16 -5.00 4.81
N ILE A 30 4.61 -4.53 3.66
CA ILE A 30 3.78 -3.80 2.70
C ILE A 30 3.14 -4.80 1.76
N VAL A 31 1.83 -4.71 1.60
CA VAL A 31 1.03 -5.50 0.66
C VAL A 31 0.51 -4.58 -0.42
N VAL A 32 0.86 -4.83 -1.67
CA VAL A 32 0.34 -4.14 -2.84
C VAL A 32 -0.75 -5.01 -3.44
N PHE A 33 -1.97 -4.47 -3.52
CA PHE A 33 -3.16 -5.21 -3.98
C PHE A 33 -3.89 -4.53 -5.14
N GLY A 34 -3.34 -3.42 -5.66
CA GLY A 34 -3.76 -2.82 -6.93
C GLY A 34 -2.56 -2.14 -7.59
N ILE A 35 -2.44 -2.30 -8.92
CA ILE A 35 -1.45 -1.58 -9.72
C ILE A 35 -2.18 -0.52 -10.55
N GLY A 36 -1.72 0.71 -10.44
CA GLY A 36 -2.06 1.82 -11.32
C GLY A 36 -0.76 2.46 -11.78
N ILE A 37 -0.66 2.74 -13.08
CA ILE A 37 0.53 3.36 -13.68
C ILE A 37 0.18 4.74 -14.23
N SER A 38 1.11 5.67 -14.15
CA SER A 38 0.99 6.99 -14.76
C SER A 38 2.36 7.53 -15.16
N ASN A 39 2.37 8.66 -15.88
CA ASN A 39 3.59 9.40 -16.19
C ASN A 39 4.01 10.36 -15.07
N SER A 40 3.41 10.26 -13.88
CA SER A 40 3.72 11.13 -12.73
C SER A 40 5.01 10.68 -12.05
N GLN A 41 6.11 11.39 -12.32
CA GLN A 41 7.37 11.16 -11.61
C GLN A 41 7.26 11.46 -10.11
N GLU A 42 6.39 12.40 -9.71
CA GLU A 42 6.11 12.70 -8.30
C GLU A 42 5.48 11.52 -7.55
N TRP A 43 4.86 10.59 -8.28
CA TRP A 43 4.26 9.37 -7.73
C TRP A 43 5.10 8.13 -8.03
N ASN A 44 6.38 8.29 -8.40
CA ASN A 44 7.25 7.20 -8.87
C ASN A 44 6.56 6.34 -9.94
N TYR A 45 5.89 6.99 -10.90
CA TYR A 45 5.13 6.36 -11.98
C TYR A 45 3.91 5.52 -11.54
N ALA A 46 3.57 5.52 -10.25
CA ALA A 46 2.27 5.03 -9.80
C ALA A 46 1.16 5.95 -10.29
N GLY A 47 -0.06 5.43 -10.35
CA GLY A 47 -1.21 6.10 -10.93
C GLY A 47 -2.53 5.62 -10.35
N GLU A 48 -3.61 6.11 -10.95
CA GLU A 48 -4.96 5.69 -10.59
C GLU A 48 -5.11 4.16 -10.62
N GLY A 49 -5.63 3.59 -9.53
CA GLY A 49 -5.76 2.15 -9.36
C GLY A 49 -4.63 1.52 -8.54
N TYR A 50 -3.56 2.26 -8.21
CA TYR A 50 -2.56 1.78 -7.26
C TYR A 50 -3.13 1.74 -5.85
N GLN A 51 -2.97 0.61 -5.18
CA GLN A 51 -3.40 0.41 -3.80
C GLN A 51 -2.40 -0.43 -3.03
N SER A 52 -2.02 0.05 -1.85
CA SER A 52 -1.17 -0.68 -0.93
C SER A 52 -1.66 -0.53 0.51
N SER A 53 -1.20 -1.43 1.37
CA SER A 53 -1.46 -1.32 2.80
C SER A 53 -0.36 -1.96 3.62
N PHE A 54 -0.28 -1.56 4.88
CA PHE A 54 0.53 -2.25 5.86
C PHE A 54 -0.04 -2.03 7.26
N ILE A 55 0.38 -2.90 8.16
CA ILE A 55 0.03 -2.84 9.57
C ILE A 55 1.27 -2.43 10.36
N ASP A 56 1.10 -1.54 11.33
CA ASP A 56 2.14 -1.22 12.31
C ASP A 56 1.57 -1.22 13.73
N ASN A 57 2.39 -1.62 14.69
CA ASN A 57 2.05 -1.61 16.11
C ASN A 57 2.75 -0.43 16.76
N VAL A 58 1.97 0.60 17.09
CA VAL A 58 2.48 1.84 17.67
C VAL A 58 1.86 2.04 19.05
N HIS A 59 2.70 2.14 20.08
CA HIS A 59 2.25 2.31 21.48
C HIS A 59 1.19 1.28 21.93
N LYS A 60 1.36 0.00 21.55
CA LYS A 60 0.43 -1.12 21.83
C LYS A 60 -0.95 -1.02 21.16
N LYS A 61 -1.09 -0.14 20.16
CA LYS A 61 -2.28 -0.04 19.32
C LYS A 61 -1.98 -0.52 17.91
N LEU A 62 -2.95 -1.19 17.31
CA LEU A 62 -2.83 -1.70 15.95
C LEU A 62 -3.29 -0.63 14.97
N PHE A 63 -2.39 -0.20 14.09
CA PHE A 63 -2.72 0.71 12.99
C PHE A 63 -2.69 -0.03 11.67
N LEU A 64 -3.74 0.15 10.88
CA LEU A 64 -3.77 -0.25 9.47
C LEU A 64 -3.76 1.02 8.63
N TYR A 65 -2.76 1.12 7.76
CA TYR A 65 -2.62 2.20 6.80
C TYR A 65 -3.00 1.66 5.42
N VAL A 66 -4.02 2.24 4.80
CA VAL A 66 -4.46 1.91 3.44
C VAL A 66 -4.20 3.11 2.55
N GLN A 67 -3.45 2.89 1.48
CA GLN A 67 -2.88 3.91 0.62
C GLN A 67 -3.40 3.71 -0.79
N THR A 68 -3.93 4.77 -1.40
CA THR A 68 -4.44 4.69 -2.77
C THR A 68 -4.06 5.94 -3.58
N PHE A 69 -3.81 5.73 -4.87
CA PHE A 69 -3.76 6.81 -5.85
C PHE A 69 -5.04 6.82 -6.68
N THR A 70 -5.60 8.01 -6.83
CA THR A 70 -6.73 8.31 -7.70
C THR A 70 -6.28 9.32 -8.75
N ALA A 71 -7.07 9.58 -9.79
CA ALA A 71 -6.71 10.41 -10.95
C ALA A 71 -5.84 11.67 -10.67
N LYS A 72 -6.02 12.34 -9.51
CA LYS A 72 -5.21 13.52 -9.11
C LYS A 72 -4.87 13.61 -7.62
N LYS A 73 -5.12 12.56 -6.84
CA LYS A 73 -4.96 12.63 -5.38
C LYS A 73 -4.33 11.36 -4.83
N CYS A 74 -3.48 11.60 -3.85
CA CYS A 74 -2.97 10.60 -2.93
C CYS A 74 -3.91 10.55 -1.72
N ILE A 75 -4.36 9.35 -1.35
CA ILE A 75 -5.27 9.16 -0.22
C ILE A 75 -4.63 8.17 0.76
N LEU A 76 -4.59 8.55 2.02
CA LEU A 76 -4.17 7.70 3.13
C LEU A 76 -5.33 7.54 4.11
N THR A 77 -5.82 6.32 4.25
CA THR A 77 -6.85 5.95 5.21
C THR A 77 -6.19 5.22 6.38
N VAL A 78 -6.43 5.72 7.59
CA VAL A 78 -5.85 5.19 8.83
C VAL A 78 -6.95 4.58 9.67
N TYR A 79 -6.78 3.31 10.01
CA TYR A 79 -7.61 2.60 10.98
C TYR A 79 -6.81 2.36 12.26
N GLU A 80 -7.46 2.52 13.41
CA GLU A 80 -6.94 2.22 14.74
C GLU A 80 -7.84 1.16 15.38
N ASP A 81 -7.28 0.02 15.76
CA ASP A 81 -8.01 -1.11 16.35
C ASP A 81 -9.29 -1.47 15.54
N ASN A 82 -9.12 -1.56 14.22
CA ASN A 82 -10.17 -1.84 13.21
C ASN A 82 -11.29 -0.80 13.08
N LYS A 83 -11.11 0.40 13.64
CA LYS A 83 -12.03 1.53 13.47
C LYS A 83 -11.41 2.60 12.60
N LEU A 84 -12.21 3.18 11.71
CA LEU A 84 -11.75 4.31 10.88
C LEU A 84 -11.39 5.48 11.79
N ARG A 85 -10.11 5.89 11.76
CA ARG A 85 -9.60 7.00 12.56
C ARG A 85 -9.54 8.29 11.76
N LYS A 86 -8.98 8.23 10.55
CA LYS A 86 -8.74 9.41 9.70
C LYS A 86 -8.67 9.03 8.23
N ILE A 87 -9.13 9.93 7.37
CA ILE A 87 -8.88 9.91 5.93
C ILE A 87 -8.12 11.19 5.61
N ILE A 88 -6.97 11.05 4.96
CA ILE A 88 -6.08 12.15 4.59
C ILE A 88 -5.98 12.18 3.08
N CYS A 89 -6.20 13.35 2.49
CA CYS A 89 -6.10 13.58 1.06
C CYS A 89 -4.99 14.60 0.78
N GLY A 90 -4.07 14.28 -0.12
CA GLY A 90 -2.95 15.13 -0.52
C GLY A 90 -2.67 15.02 -2.02
N LYS A 91 -1.72 15.82 -2.52
CA LYS A 91 -1.26 15.70 -3.90
C LYS A 91 -0.17 14.65 -4.02
N THR A 92 0.70 14.55 -3.01
CA THR A 92 1.84 13.62 -2.96
C THR A 92 1.76 12.69 -1.75
N SER A 93 2.58 11.63 -1.78
CA SER A 93 2.79 10.72 -0.65
C SER A 93 3.33 11.47 0.58
N ALA A 94 4.22 12.45 0.37
CA ALA A 94 4.77 13.29 1.44
C ALA A 94 3.67 14.17 2.09
N ASP A 95 2.77 14.73 1.30
CA ASP A 95 1.67 15.57 1.80
C ASP A 95 0.75 14.79 2.74
N VAL A 96 0.43 13.53 2.42
CA VAL A 96 -0.46 12.72 3.25
C VAL A 96 0.24 12.22 4.51
N TRP A 97 1.51 11.82 4.41
CA TRP A 97 2.27 11.31 5.54
C TRP A 97 2.71 12.39 6.53
N SER A 98 2.83 13.65 6.10
CA SER A 98 3.12 14.77 7.01
C SER A 98 1.98 15.07 7.99
N GLN A 99 0.76 14.59 7.72
CA GLN A 99 -0.44 14.82 8.54
C GLN A 99 -0.75 13.65 9.49
N VAL A 100 0.19 12.69 9.63
CA VAL A 100 0.08 11.52 10.50
C VAL A 100 0.90 11.74 11.76
N ASP A 101 0.27 11.70 12.92
CA ASP A 101 0.92 11.99 14.21
C ASP A 101 2.00 10.95 14.58
N TYR A 102 1.76 9.69 14.26
CA TYR A 102 2.67 8.58 14.55
C TYR A 102 3.17 7.94 13.25
N LYS A 103 3.99 8.69 12.53
CA LYS A 103 4.57 8.22 11.26
C LYS A 103 5.70 7.21 11.53
N PRO A 104 5.75 6.06 10.84
CA PRO A 104 6.92 5.20 10.85
C PRO A 104 8.17 5.91 10.32
N GLU A 105 9.36 5.54 10.80
CA GLU A 105 10.64 6.15 10.40
C GLU A 105 11.10 5.72 9.00
N PHE A 106 10.27 5.97 7.97
CA PHE A 106 10.58 5.71 6.57
C PHE A 106 10.11 6.85 5.66
N ASP A 107 10.72 6.92 4.49
CA ASP A 107 10.28 7.83 3.44
C ASP A 107 8.84 7.52 2.99
N ALA A 108 8.10 8.56 2.61
CA ALA A 108 6.71 8.42 2.21
C ALA A 108 6.53 7.50 0.99
N ASN A 109 7.42 7.55 0.00
CA ASN A 109 7.35 6.69 -1.18
C ASN A 109 7.67 5.24 -0.84
N LYS A 110 8.60 5.01 0.10
CA LYS A 110 8.87 3.67 0.64
C LYS A 110 7.68 3.10 1.40
N LEU A 111 7.00 3.90 2.21
CA LEU A 111 5.77 3.51 2.90
C LEU A 111 4.62 3.22 1.93
N PHE A 112 4.51 3.99 0.86
CA PHE A 112 3.56 3.74 -0.22
C PHE A 112 3.88 2.44 -0.95
N GLY A 113 5.15 2.03 -1.00
CA GLY A 113 5.60 0.85 -1.72
C GLY A 113 5.85 1.09 -3.21
N VAL A 114 6.10 2.34 -3.59
CA VAL A 114 6.36 2.77 -4.98
C VAL A 114 7.85 3.02 -5.24
N ASP A 115 8.69 2.93 -4.22
CA ASP A 115 10.15 3.12 -4.26
C ASP A 115 10.90 1.79 -4.03
N ASN A 116 10.26 0.66 -4.36
CA ASN A 116 10.89 -0.64 -4.19
C ASN A 116 11.75 -0.97 -5.41
N GLU A 117 13.07 -0.96 -5.24
CA GLU A 117 14.01 -1.50 -6.22
C GLU A 117 14.02 -3.03 -6.08
N TYR A 118 13.60 -3.72 -7.16
CA TYR A 118 13.69 -5.19 -7.26
C TYR A 118 15.13 -5.64 -7.52
#